data_AF-A0A6G3WZI9-F1
#
_entry.id   AF-A0A6G3WZI9-F1
#
_cell.length_a   1.000
_cell.length_b   1.000
_cell.length_c   1.000
_cell.angle_alpha   90.00
_cell.angle_beta   90.00
_cell.angle_gamma   90.00
#
_symmetry.space_group_name_H-M   'P 1'
#
loop_
_entity.id
_entity.type
_entity.pdbx_description
1 polymer ?
#
loop_
_entity_poly.entity_id
_entity_poly.type
_entity_poly.pdbx_seq_one_letter_code
_entity_poly.pdbx_strand_id
1 'polypeptide(L)'
;AGADLTGYAVEATDGSIGKVDKHSDEVGSAYLLVDTGVWIFGKDVLLPAGTVKRIDTEGRKVYVDLTKEQVKDSPEFDRHRQADDPGYHEQLSAYYLAYRI
;
A
#
# COMPACT_ATOMS: atom_id res chain seq x y z
N ALA A 1 18.73 -7.04 -5.29
CA ALA A 1 17.61 -7.99 -5.20
C ALA A 1 16.72 -7.51 -4.05
N GLY A 2 15.64 -6.80 -4.37
CA GLY A 2 14.69 -6.34 -3.34
C GLY A 2 13.99 -7.56 -2.72
N ALA A 3 13.73 -7.51 -1.42
CA ALA A 3 12.98 -8.57 -0.75
C ALA A 3 11.56 -8.61 -1.32
N ASP A 4 11.10 -9.78 -1.78
CA ASP A 4 9.70 -9.97 -2.17
C ASP A 4 8.82 -9.91 -0.92
N LEU A 5 7.98 -8.89 -0.85
CA LEU A 5 7.05 -8.66 0.26
C LEU A 5 5.65 -9.21 -0.04
N THR A 6 5.46 -9.83 -1.19
CA THR A 6 4.17 -10.37 -1.62
C THR A 6 3.66 -11.43 -0.63
N GLY A 7 2.39 -11.28 -0.23
CA GLY A 7 1.73 -12.14 0.75
C GLY A 7 2.09 -11.86 2.22
N TYR A 8 2.90 -10.83 2.50
CA TYR A 8 3.16 -10.43 3.89
C TYR A 8 1.89 -9.83 4.49
N ALA A 9 1.60 -10.15 5.76
CA ALA A 9 0.47 -9.53 6.45
C ALA A 9 0.79 -8.08 6.80
N VAL A 10 -0.15 -7.17 6.52
CA VAL A 10 0.02 -5.75 6.83
C VAL A 10 -0.71 -5.43 8.13
N GLU A 11 0.04 -4.88 9.08
CA GLU A 11 -0.40 -4.53 10.41
C GLU A 11 -0.39 -3.01 10.57
N ALA A 12 -1.58 -2.44 10.74
CA ALA A 12 -1.74 -1.08 11.20
C ALA A 12 -1.45 -0.98 12.71
N THR A 13 -1.34 0.24 13.21
CA THR A 13 -1.13 0.52 14.64
C THR A 13 -2.24 -0.02 15.54
N ASP A 14 -3.45 -0.20 14.99
CA ASP A 14 -4.65 -0.70 15.67
C ASP A 14 -5.06 -2.12 15.22
N GLY A 15 -4.22 -2.82 14.45
CA GLY A 15 -4.41 -4.22 14.09
C GLY A 15 -4.23 -4.55 12.61
N SER A 16 -4.44 -5.80 12.25
CA SER A 16 -4.21 -6.29 10.88
C SER A 16 -5.23 -5.72 9.89
N ILE A 17 -4.74 -5.28 8.74
CA ILE A 17 -5.55 -4.66 7.67
C ILE A 17 -5.66 -5.52 6.42
N GLY A 18 -4.79 -6.50 6.26
CA GLY A 18 -4.77 -7.32 5.06
C GLY A 18 -3.39 -7.88 4.78
N LYS A 19 -3.06 -8.03 3.50
CA LYS A 19 -1.79 -8.57 3.03
C LYS A 19 -1.28 -7.81 1.81
N VAL A 20 0.02 -7.80 1.60
CA VAL A 20 0.63 -7.21 0.42
C VAL A 20 0.26 -8.04 -0.80
N ASP A 21 -0.47 -7.44 -1.75
CA ASP A 21 -0.77 -8.03 -3.05
C ASP A 21 0.38 -7.79 -4.04
N LYS A 22 0.96 -6.58 -4.00
CA LYS A 22 2.08 -6.19 -4.86
C LYS A 22 2.97 -5.15 -4.18
N HIS A 23 4.22 -5.05 -4.57
CA HIS A 23 5.10 -3.97 -4.11
C HIS A 23 5.97 -3.43 -5.24
N SER A 24 6.40 -2.17 -5.10
CA SER A 24 7.43 -1.56 -5.94
C SER A 24 8.55 -1.03 -5.05
N ASP A 25 9.79 -1.33 -5.44
CA ASP A 25 11.03 -0.84 -4.81
C ASP A 25 11.70 0.24 -5.68
N GLU A 26 10.94 0.89 -6.57
CA GLU A 26 11.50 1.92 -7.44
C GLU A 26 12.01 3.11 -6.61
N VAL A 27 13.26 3.52 -6.86
CA VAL A 27 13.93 4.58 -6.12
C VAL A 27 13.18 5.90 -6.31
N GLY A 28 12.50 6.35 -5.26
CA GLY A 28 11.66 7.56 -5.26
C GLY A 28 10.15 7.31 -5.40
N SER A 29 9.74 6.08 -5.72
CA SER A 29 8.35 5.68 -5.94
C SER A 29 8.02 4.34 -5.27
N ALA A 30 8.65 4.03 -4.13
CA ALA A 30 8.39 2.76 -3.45
C ALA A 30 6.99 2.76 -2.81
N TYR A 31 6.19 1.74 -3.12
CA TYR A 31 4.83 1.59 -2.63
C TYR A 31 4.47 0.12 -2.39
N LEU A 32 3.48 -0.09 -1.52
CA LEU A 32 2.87 -1.37 -1.20
C LEU A 32 1.41 -1.33 -1.61
N LEU A 33 1.01 -2.23 -2.49
CA LEU A 33 -0.39 -2.51 -2.76
C LEU A 33 -0.86 -3.55 -1.73
N VAL A 34 -1.85 -3.19 -0.94
CA VAL A 34 -2.38 -4.03 0.12
C VAL A 34 -3.79 -4.47 -0.23
N ASP A 35 -3.98 -5.78 -0.33
CA ASP A 35 -5.29 -6.42 -0.39
C ASP A 35 -5.86 -6.45 1.02
N THR A 36 -6.92 -5.68 1.25
CA THR A 36 -7.63 -5.69 2.53
C THR A 36 -8.62 -6.85 2.65
N GLY A 37 -8.85 -7.62 1.57
CA GLY A 37 -9.83 -8.69 1.56
C GLY A 37 -11.21 -8.21 2.00
N VAL A 38 -11.95 -8.97 2.81
CA VAL A 38 -13.31 -8.60 3.23
C VAL A 38 -13.36 -7.27 4.02
N TRP A 39 -12.21 -6.83 4.55
CA TRP A 39 -12.08 -5.56 5.24
C TRP A 39 -12.16 -4.41 4.21
N ILE A 40 -12.95 -3.36 4.51
CA ILE A 40 -13.31 -2.26 3.60
C ILE A 40 -13.87 -2.66 2.21
N PHE A 41 -14.59 -3.78 2.11
CA PHE A 41 -15.25 -4.25 0.87
C PHE A 41 -14.33 -4.85 -0.21
N GLY A 42 -13.15 -5.39 0.10
CA GLY A 42 -12.32 -6.05 -0.93
C GLY A 42 -11.51 -5.09 -1.77
N LYS A 43 -11.23 -3.90 -1.25
CA LYS A 43 -10.56 -2.82 -1.97
C LYS A 43 -9.06 -2.92 -1.77
N ASP A 44 -8.30 -2.75 -2.84
CA ASP A 44 -6.86 -2.61 -2.72
C ASP A 44 -6.50 -1.17 -2.37
N VAL A 45 -5.57 -1.02 -1.45
CA VAL A 45 -5.10 0.30 -1.01
C VAL A 45 -3.62 0.43 -1.30
N LEU A 46 -3.22 1.59 -1.79
CA LEU A 46 -1.81 1.88 -2.07
C LEU A 46 -1.22 2.64 -0.88
N LEU A 47 -0.20 2.04 -0.26
CA LEU A 47 0.52 2.62 0.85
C LEU A 47 1.93 2.99 0.40
N PRO A 48 2.35 4.25 0.53
CA PRO A 48 3.72 4.63 0.21
C PRO A 48 4.70 3.99 1.21
N ALA A 49 5.90 3.64 0.75
CA ALA A 49 6.92 3.02 1.61
C ALA A 49 7.34 3.92 2.78
N GLY A 50 7.17 5.24 2.68
CA GLY A 50 7.43 6.18 3.79
C GLY A 50 6.54 5.98 5.02
N THR A 51 5.43 5.26 4.86
CA THR A 51 4.50 4.93 5.95
C THR A 51 4.85 3.60 6.64
N VAL A 52 5.75 2.82 6.03
CA VAL A 52 6.22 1.57 6.62
C VAL A 52 7.12 1.87 7.81
N LYS A 53 6.70 1.43 8.98
CA LYS A 53 7.44 1.60 10.23
C LYS A 53 8.49 0.52 10.41
N ARG A 54 8.14 -0.71 10.04
CA ARG A 54 8.98 -1.91 10.24
C ARG A 54 8.56 -2.99 9.26
N ILE A 55 9.54 -3.76 8.78
CA ILE A 55 9.31 -5.01 8.05
C ILE A 55 9.85 -6.14 8.92
N ASP A 56 9.01 -7.13 9.18
CA ASP A 56 9.32 -8.35 9.90
C ASP A 56 9.40 -9.50 8.91
N THR A 57 10.61 -9.87 8.50
CA THR A 57 10.85 -10.90 7.50
C THR A 57 10.70 -12.32 8.06
N GLU A 58 10.92 -12.53 9.36
CA GLU A 58 10.74 -13.84 10.00
C GLU A 58 9.26 -14.23 10.10
N GLY A 59 8.41 -13.34 10.59
CA GLY A 59 6.96 -13.52 10.71
C GLY A 59 6.18 -13.17 9.45
N ARG A 60 6.84 -12.68 8.40
CA ARG A 60 6.25 -12.21 7.13
C ARG A 60 5.17 -11.15 7.36
N LYS A 61 5.52 -10.10 8.10
CA LYS A 61 4.64 -8.97 8.43
C LYS A 61 5.24 -7.62 8.06
N VAL A 62 4.40 -6.69 7.61
CA VAL A 62 4.75 -5.29 7.40
C VAL A 62 3.95 -4.45 8.39
N TYR A 63 4.63 -3.68 9.21
CA TYR A 63 4.02 -2.76 10.16
C TYR A 63 4.03 -1.36 9.58
N VAL A 64 2.86 -0.75 9.52
CA VAL A 64 2.68 0.64 9.04
C VAL A 64 2.31 1.55 10.20
N ASP A 65 2.74 2.81 10.14
CA ASP A 65 2.39 3.83 11.13
C ASP A 65 1.05 4.51 10.79
N LEU A 66 0.09 3.75 10.28
CA LEU A 66 -1.28 4.21 10.04
C LEU A 66 -2.25 3.43 10.91
N THR A 67 -3.37 4.05 11.23
CA THR A 67 -4.53 3.35 11.75
C THR A 67 -5.36 2.72 10.63
N LYS A 68 -6.20 1.77 11.01
CA LYS A 68 -7.24 1.18 10.17
C LYS A 68 -8.10 2.24 9.44
N GLU A 69 -8.47 3.30 10.14
CA GLU A 69 -9.28 4.37 9.54
C GLU A 69 -8.49 5.20 8.52
N GLN A 70 -7.21 5.51 8.77
CA GLN A 70 -6.38 6.21 7.79
C GLN A 70 -6.13 5.39 6.53
N VAL A 71 -6.00 4.07 6.68
CA VAL A 71 -5.88 3.15 5.54
C VAL A 71 -7.17 3.14 4.72
N LYS A 72 -8.33 3.21 5.38
CA LYS A 72 -9.64 3.33 4.71
C LYS A 72 -9.80 4.66 3.97
N ASP A 73 -9.22 5.74 4.50
CA ASP A 73 -9.24 7.07 3.88
C ASP A 73 -8.18 7.23 2.77
N SER A 74 -7.21 6.31 2.71
CA SER A 74 -6.18 6.32 1.67
C SER A 74 -6.78 6.10 0.29
N PRO A 75 -6.16 6.65 -0.78
CA PRO A 75 -6.65 6.48 -2.13
C PRO A 75 -6.72 4.99 -2.49
N GLU A 76 -7.92 4.57 -2.88
CA GLU A 76 -8.16 3.23 -3.37
C GLU A 76 -7.43 3.01 -4.68
N PHE A 77 -6.71 1.90 -4.74
CA PHE A 77 -6.08 1.44 -5.97
C PHE A 77 -7.08 0.61 -6.76
N ASP A 78 -7.72 1.26 -7.73
CA ASP A 78 -8.68 0.60 -8.59
C ASP A 78 -7.93 -0.14 -9.70
N ARG A 79 -7.71 -1.46 -9.51
CA ARG A 79 -7.04 -2.34 -10.48
C ARG A 79 -7.78 -2.37 -11.83
N HIS A 80 -9.09 -2.13 -11.84
CA HIS A 80 -9.91 -2.14 -13.06
C HIS A 80 -9.71 -0.85 -13.87
N ARG A 81 -9.46 0.28 -13.20
CA ARG A 81 -9.07 1.55 -13.83
C ARG A 81 -7.70 1.48 -14.49
N GLN A 82 -6.76 0.72 -13.91
CA GLN A 82 -5.43 0.50 -14.50
C GLN A 82 -5.46 -0.26 -15.84
N ALA A 83 -6.49 -1.09 -16.08
CA ALA A 83 -6.62 -1.80 -17.35
C ALA A 83 -7.11 -0.89 -18.50
N ASP A 84 -7.76 0.24 -18.17
CA ASP A 84 -8.45 1.09 -19.14
C ASP A 84 -7.83 2.50 -19.29
N ASP A 85 -7.01 2.97 -18.33
CA ASP A 85 -6.52 4.35 -18.33
C ASP A 85 -4.98 4.49 -18.12
N PRO A 86 -4.22 4.86 -19.17
CA PRO A 86 -2.77 5.11 -19.08
C PRO A 86 -2.39 6.38 -18.30
N GLY A 87 -3.34 7.24 -17.90
CA GLY A 87 -3.11 8.47 -17.12
C GLY A 87 -3.13 8.26 -15.60
N TYR A 88 -3.45 7.05 -15.13
CA TYR A 88 -3.59 6.75 -13.70
C TYR A 88 -2.27 6.85 -12.92
N HIS A 89 -1.13 6.52 -13.55
CA HIS A 89 0.20 6.69 -12.94
C HIS A 89 0.53 8.17 -12.70
N GLU A 90 0.08 9.06 -13.58
CA GLU A 90 0.37 10.50 -13.49
C GLU A 90 -0.42 11.15 -12.35
N GLN A 91 -1.70 10.79 -12.16
CA GLN A 91 -2.52 11.27 -11.05
C GLN A 91 -2.03 10.76 -9.68
N LEU A 92 -1.61 9.49 -9.60
CA LEU A 92 -1.06 8.92 -8.38
C LEU A 92 0.28 9.59 -8.01
N SER A 93 1.15 9.78 -9.00
CA SER A 93 2.42 10.49 -8.80
C SER A 93 2.21 11.93 -8.33
N ALA A 94 1.20 12.63 -8.86
CA ALA A 94 0.86 14.00 -8.47
C ALA A 94 0.28 14.10 -7.04
N TYR A 95 -0.57 13.16 -6.62
CA TYR A 95 -1.15 13.14 -5.28
C TYR A 95 -0.10 12.93 -4.18
N TYR A 96 0.86 12.01 -4.39
CA TYR A 96 1.93 11.77 -3.43
C TYR A 96 3.09 12.79 -3.51
N LEU A 97 3.30 13.46 -4.66
CA LEU A 97 4.19 14.62 -4.74
C LEU A 97 3.66 15.82 -3.95
N ALA A 98 2.34 15.96 -3.83
CA ALA A 98 1.70 17.08 -3.12
C ALA A 98 1.75 16.95 -1.58
N TYR A 99 1.93 15.73 -1.03
CA TYR A 99 2.05 15.52 0.43
C TYR A 99 3.48 15.73 0.96
N ARG A 100 4.37 16.29 0.13
CA ARG A 100 5.76 16.61 0.46
C ARG A 100 5.91 18.07 0.90
N ILE A 101 5.25 18.45 2.00
CA ILE A 101 5.55 19.69 2.75
C ILE A 101 5.87 19.32 4.19
#